data_AF-A0A5N6DIJ3-F1
#
_entry.id   AF-A0A5N6DIJ3-F1
#
_cell.length_a   1.000
_cell.length_b   1.000
_cell.length_c   1.000
_cell.angle_alpha   90.00
_cell.angle_beta   90.00
_cell.angle_gamma   90.00
#
_symmetry.space_group_name_H-M   'P 1'
#
loop_
_entity.id
_entity.type
_entity.pdbx_description
1 polymer ?
#
loop_
_entity_poly.entity_id
_entity_poly.type
_entity_poly.pdbx_seq_one_letter_code
_entity_poly.pdbx_strand_id
1 'polypeptide(L)'
;MHITSNIRNLEKFLTAFPWAGSQQLTEADLIENVAALPDRRAHVWDLVAAKVVAVGDTVTEDREGHERPLVLNELLIASLVGRESSLGHSSVLPIEGIVVGSTIDYVSTGGGLGISPDNPPGKGDPSKVQLLGLLCYADGRVAKSQDFAKDLPAADRLKPVIIVVGSKSDVGKTTVCIELLKSLAAAGRQVGVAKASGTAQRMEIEELAVHANEGLDTADAGMPTTYPPSQESDKWAESTHQKSLLALESNLRALSVANEVILVEFGGDLLSASVPEILEDPGRLNIVAVIMVAESATAAIGMETKLLKISPSYASIPYYVAGPTATLRANRNRVERETRCAGCFDLWSKNDSRASQSQQDASTASSQKLTRKLLEHCGLGPV
;
A
#
# COMPACT_ATOMS: atom_id res chain seq x y z
N MET A 1 24.71 -0.71 -7.91
CA MET A 1 23.65 0.31 -7.96
C MET A 1 22.38 -0.29 -7.36
N HIS A 2 21.65 0.47 -6.56
CA HIS A 2 20.40 0.04 -5.95
C HIS A 2 19.20 0.40 -6.82
N ILE A 3 18.48 -0.59 -7.32
CA ILE A 3 17.20 -0.37 -8.03
C ILE A 3 16.09 -0.64 -7.02
N THR A 4 15.38 0.40 -6.59
CA THR A 4 14.41 0.27 -5.50
C THR A 4 13.34 -0.76 -5.80
N SER A 5 12.86 -1.46 -4.78
CA SER A 5 11.89 -2.57 -4.86
C SER A 5 10.59 -2.19 -5.60
N ASN A 6 10.21 -0.90 -5.58
CA ASN A 6 9.02 -0.36 -6.26
C ASN A 6 9.06 -0.47 -7.79
N ILE A 7 10.21 -0.74 -8.39
CA ILE A 7 10.32 -1.14 -9.81
C ILE A 7 10.11 -2.66 -9.87
N ARG A 8 8.86 -3.12 -10.02
CA ARG A 8 8.52 -4.54 -9.82
C ARG A 8 9.02 -5.46 -10.93
N ASN A 9 8.91 -5.05 -12.20
CA ASN A 9 9.37 -5.84 -13.34
C ASN A 9 10.83 -5.53 -13.69
N LEU A 10 11.76 -6.15 -12.95
CA LEU A 10 13.21 -5.92 -13.12
C LEU A 10 13.73 -6.38 -14.48
N GLU A 11 13.20 -7.48 -15.03
CA GLU A 11 13.60 -7.97 -16.35
C GLU A 11 13.27 -6.95 -17.45
N LYS A 12 12.04 -6.43 -17.45
CA LYS A 12 11.61 -5.37 -18.37
C LYS A 12 12.42 -4.09 -18.17
N PHE A 13 12.75 -3.75 -16.92
CA PHE A 13 13.60 -2.63 -16.60
C PHE A 13 15.02 -2.78 -17.16
N LEU A 14 15.69 -3.91 -16.93
CA LEU A 14 17.04 -4.17 -17.42
C LEU A 14 17.09 -4.36 -18.93
N THR A 15 15.99 -4.79 -19.56
CA THR A 15 15.86 -4.79 -21.02
C THR A 15 15.85 -3.37 -21.58
N ALA A 16 15.14 -2.45 -20.92
CA ALA A 16 15.10 -1.04 -21.32
C ALA A 16 16.40 -0.29 -21.00
N PHE A 17 17.04 -0.63 -19.88
CA PHE A 17 18.26 0.02 -19.37
C PHE A 17 19.35 -1.02 -19.02
N PRO A 18 19.97 -1.69 -20.01
CA PRO A 18 20.93 -2.77 -19.74
C PRO A 18 22.14 -2.34 -18.94
N TRP A 19 22.57 -1.07 -19.09
CA TRP A 19 23.67 -0.49 -18.35
C TRP A 19 23.46 -0.60 -16.83
N ALA A 20 22.21 -0.52 -16.36
CA ALA A 20 21.85 -0.56 -14.94
C ALA A 20 22.20 -1.88 -14.24
N GLY A 21 22.36 -2.96 -14.99
CA GLY A 21 22.76 -4.28 -14.47
C GLY A 21 24.27 -4.46 -14.32
N SER A 22 25.09 -3.48 -14.70
CA SER A 22 26.55 -3.59 -14.66
C SER A 22 27.09 -3.59 -13.22
N GLN A 23 27.98 -4.54 -12.90
CA GLN A 23 28.56 -4.71 -11.56
C GLN A 23 29.53 -3.59 -11.15
N GLN A 24 30.03 -2.78 -12.08
CA GLN A 24 31.05 -1.73 -11.84
C GLN A 24 30.63 -0.37 -12.39
N LEU A 25 29.34 -0.03 -12.27
CA LEU A 25 28.83 1.30 -12.62
C LEU A 25 29.47 2.38 -11.73
N THR A 26 30.21 3.30 -12.33
CA THR A 26 30.66 4.53 -11.68
C THR A 26 29.59 5.62 -11.79
N GLU A 27 29.75 6.71 -11.01
CA GLU A 27 28.89 7.89 -11.15
C GLU A 27 29.01 8.53 -12.54
N ALA A 28 30.20 8.53 -13.14
CA ALA A 28 30.42 9.06 -14.48
C ALA A 28 29.65 8.25 -15.53
N ASP A 29 29.74 6.91 -15.47
CA ASP A 29 28.99 6.02 -16.34
C ASP A 29 27.48 6.26 -16.21
N LEU A 30 26.99 6.47 -14.97
CA LEU A 30 25.58 6.74 -14.72
C LEU A 30 25.14 8.06 -15.36
N ILE A 31 25.93 9.13 -15.18
CA ILE A 31 25.65 10.45 -15.75
C ILE A 31 25.60 10.41 -17.28
N GLU A 32 26.47 9.64 -17.94
CA GLU A 32 26.45 9.46 -19.40
C GLU A 32 25.18 8.76 -19.90
N ASN A 33 24.57 7.90 -19.09
CA ASN A 33 23.40 7.12 -19.45
C ASN A 33 22.06 7.79 -19.08
N VAL A 34 22.08 8.90 -18.34
CA VAL A 34 20.87 9.62 -17.92
C VAL A 34 20.84 11.03 -18.51
N ALA A 35 19.65 11.60 -18.61
CA ALA A 35 19.51 13.00 -19.01
C ALA A 35 19.89 13.92 -17.83
N ALA A 36 21.19 14.20 -17.71
CA ALA A 36 21.80 15.06 -16.68
C ALA A 36 21.85 16.56 -17.05
N LEU A 37 21.16 16.98 -18.13
CA LEU A 37 21.24 18.35 -18.66
C LEU A 37 20.69 19.40 -17.68
N PRO A 38 21.29 20.61 -17.65
CA PRO A 38 20.77 21.73 -16.84
C PRO A 38 19.31 22.03 -17.22
N ASP A 39 18.54 22.47 -16.21
CA ASP A 39 17.11 22.85 -16.30
C ASP A 39 16.10 21.72 -16.56
N ARG A 40 16.53 20.46 -16.69
CA ARG A 40 15.61 19.30 -16.68
C ARG A 40 14.95 19.18 -15.30
N ARG A 41 13.64 18.91 -15.30
CA ARG A 41 12.81 18.78 -14.08
C ARG A 41 12.16 17.40 -14.02
N ALA A 42 12.37 16.71 -12.91
CA ALA A 42 11.73 15.43 -12.59
C ALA A 42 10.34 15.67 -11.99
N HIS A 43 9.35 14.93 -12.46
CA HIS A 43 7.96 15.03 -12.01
C HIS A 43 7.53 13.74 -11.30
N VAL A 44 6.33 13.77 -10.73
CA VAL A 44 5.74 12.61 -10.04
C VAL A 44 5.83 11.33 -10.89
N TRP A 45 6.32 10.26 -10.25
CA TRP A 45 6.57 8.91 -10.79
C TRP A 45 7.66 8.76 -11.85
N ASP A 46 8.29 9.86 -12.28
CA ASP A 46 9.47 9.78 -13.13
C ASP A 46 10.59 9.02 -12.38
N LEU A 47 11.30 8.17 -13.10
CA LEU A 47 12.47 7.48 -12.57
C LEU A 47 13.72 8.34 -12.72
N VAL A 48 14.47 8.45 -11.63
CA VAL A 48 15.71 9.22 -11.58
C VAL A 48 16.85 8.35 -11.09
N ALA A 49 18.04 8.65 -11.60
CA ALA A 49 19.30 8.25 -11.00
C ALA A 49 19.66 9.26 -9.90
N ALA A 50 20.02 8.77 -8.72
CA ALA A 50 20.40 9.60 -7.60
C ALA A 50 21.58 9.00 -6.82
N LYS A 51 22.25 9.84 -6.03
CA LYS A 51 23.35 9.46 -5.16
C LYS A 51 23.04 9.83 -3.72
N VAL A 52 23.24 8.91 -2.79
CA VAL A 52 23.14 9.21 -1.35
C VAL A 52 24.28 10.14 -0.95
N VAL A 53 23.95 11.34 -0.48
CA VAL A 53 24.93 12.37 -0.06
C VAL A 53 24.96 12.60 1.44
N ALA A 54 23.92 12.18 2.16
CA ALA A 54 23.91 12.10 3.61
C ALA A 54 23.01 10.95 4.07
N VAL A 55 23.47 10.19 5.05
CA VAL A 55 22.68 9.11 5.68
C VAL A 55 21.98 9.69 6.91
N GLY A 56 20.66 9.58 6.93
CA GLY A 56 19.79 9.93 8.05
C GLY A 56 19.06 8.71 8.59
N ASP A 57 17.97 8.92 9.32
CA ASP A 57 17.18 7.89 9.99
C ASP A 57 16.11 7.26 9.07
N THR A 58 16.54 6.89 7.85
CA THR A 58 15.73 6.17 6.87
C THR A 58 16.44 4.92 6.40
N VAL A 59 15.69 3.83 6.28
CA VAL A 59 16.16 2.57 5.69
C VAL A 59 15.60 2.40 4.28
N THR A 60 16.18 1.48 3.52
CA THR A 60 15.63 0.96 2.26
C THR A 60 15.38 -0.54 2.41
N GLU A 61 14.84 -1.18 1.38
CA GLU A 61 14.75 -2.63 1.31
C GLU A 61 15.47 -3.17 0.06
N ASP A 62 15.93 -4.42 0.13
CA ASP A 62 16.41 -5.15 -1.04
C ASP A 62 15.25 -5.57 -1.97
N ARG A 63 15.57 -6.36 -3.00
CA ARG A 63 14.60 -6.80 -4.00
C ARG A 63 13.63 -7.84 -3.47
N GLU A 64 14.00 -8.51 -2.40
CA GLU A 64 13.28 -9.55 -1.69
C GLU A 64 12.41 -8.96 -0.55
N GLY A 65 12.57 -7.66 -0.25
CA GLY A 65 11.83 -6.96 0.80
C GLY A 65 12.47 -7.05 2.18
N HIS A 66 13.77 -7.35 2.28
CA HIS A 66 14.48 -7.25 3.54
C HIS A 66 15.01 -5.83 3.75
N GLU A 67 14.75 -5.27 4.93
CA GLU A 67 15.26 -3.96 5.31
C GLU A 67 16.80 -3.95 5.36
N ARG A 68 17.37 -2.85 4.89
CA ARG A 68 18.80 -2.57 4.99
C ARG A 68 19.06 -1.06 5.09
N PRO A 69 20.19 -0.63 5.67
CA PRO A 69 20.57 0.77 5.65
C PRO A 69 20.90 1.27 4.23
N LEU A 70 20.69 2.55 4.00
CA LEU A 70 21.31 3.29 2.89
C LEU A 70 22.79 3.55 3.20
N VAL A 71 23.62 3.53 2.16
CA VAL A 71 25.07 3.74 2.30
C VAL A 71 25.48 5.07 1.66
N LEU A 72 26.39 5.81 2.30
CA LEU A 72 26.93 7.05 1.72
C LEU A 72 27.58 6.78 0.35
N ASN A 73 27.35 7.67 -0.62
CA ASN A 73 27.77 7.54 -2.02
C ASN A 73 27.13 6.38 -2.80
N GLU A 74 26.15 5.68 -2.21
CA GLU A 74 25.38 4.68 -2.94
C GLU A 74 24.61 5.32 -4.09
N LEU A 75 24.75 4.75 -5.28
CA LEU A 75 23.97 5.11 -6.46
C LEU A 75 22.68 4.30 -6.48
N LEU A 76 21.56 4.97 -6.71
CA LEU A 76 20.24 4.37 -6.73
C LEU A 76 19.36 4.86 -7.88
N ILE A 77 18.38 4.04 -8.24
CA ILE A 77 17.28 4.38 -9.15
C ILE A 77 15.99 4.28 -8.38
N ALA A 78 15.26 5.39 -8.30
CA ALA A 78 14.02 5.50 -7.56
C ALA A 78 13.05 6.46 -8.26
N SER A 79 11.79 6.40 -7.86
CA SER A 79 10.73 7.27 -8.35
C SER A 79 10.56 8.51 -7.48
N LEU A 80 10.18 9.63 -8.09
CA LEU A 80 9.65 10.78 -7.36
C LEU A 80 8.24 10.46 -6.87
N VAL A 81 7.99 10.66 -5.58
CA VAL A 81 6.69 10.36 -4.95
C VAL A 81 6.22 11.51 -4.07
N GLY A 82 4.92 11.77 -4.09
CA GLY A 82 4.24 12.46 -3.01
C GLY A 82 3.77 11.44 -1.99
N ARG A 83 3.74 11.84 -0.70
CA ARG A 83 3.26 10.97 0.37
C ARG A 83 2.85 11.80 1.59
N GLU A 84 1.69 11.49 2.14
CA GLU A 84 1.28 12.00 3.45
C GLU A 84 1.29 10.85 4.47
N SER A 85 2.31 10.83 5.32
CA SER A 85 2.46 9.78 6.34
C SER A 85 2.27 10.33 7.75
N SER A 86 1.54 9.59 8.57
CA SER A 86 1.38 9.87 10.00
C SER A 86 2.40 9.16 10.89
N LEU A 87 3.24 8.28 10.34
CA LEU A 87 4.22 7.48 11.10
C LEU A 87 5.66 7.56 10.56
N GLY A 88 5.83 7.88 9.28
CA GLY A 88 7.14 8.05 8.65
C GLY A 88 7.25 9.42 7.99
N HIS A 89 8.29 9.60 7.19
CA HIS A 89 8.50 10.85 6.47
C HIS A 89 7.41 11.07 5.41
N SER A 90 6.93 12.31 5.35
CA SER A 90 6.04 12.81 4.31
C SER A 90 6.85 13.45 3.19
N SER A 91 6.25 13.63 2.03
CA SER A 91 6.90 14.34 0.93
C SER A 91 5.90 15.12 0.09
N VAL A 92 6.34 16.30 -0.31
CA VAL A 92 5.65 17.15 -1.29
C VAL A 92 6.48 17.24 -2.56
N LEU A 93 5.80 17.37 -3.70
CA LEU A 93 6.42 17.57 -5.00
C LEU A 93 5.89 18.88 -5.60
N PRO A 94 6.76 19.86 -5.92
CA PRO A 94 6.35 21.05 -6.63
C PRO A 94 5.71 20.70 -7.99
N ILE A 95 4.69 21.45 -8.40
CA ILE A 95 3.95 21.18 -9.65
C ILE A 95 4.87 21.32 -10.87
N GLU A 96 5.80 22.28 -10.82
CA GLU A 96 6.83 22.50 -11.83
C GLU A 96 7.93 21.42 -11.84
N GLY A 97 7.86 20.43 -10.95
CA GLY A 97 8.86 19.38 -10.78
C GLY A 97 10.09 19.81 -9.98
N ILE A 98 11.06 18.91 -9.90
CA ILE A 98 12.32 19.10 -9.16
C ILE A 98 13.48 19.14 -10.14
N VAL A 99 14.33 20.17 -10.05
CA VAL A 99 15.46 20.37 -10.96
C VAL A 99 16.50 19.26 -10.74
N VAL A 100 17.01 18.66 -11.82
CA VAL A 100 18.15 17.73 -11.77
C VAL A 100 19.37 18.44 -11.16
N GLY A 101 20.13 17.74 -10.31
CA GLY A 101 21.21 18.29 -9.50
C GLY A 101 20.78 18.71 -8.09
N SER A 102 19.47 18.84 -7.83
CA SER A 102 18.95 19.16 -6.49
C SER A 102 19.22 18.03 -5.50
N THR A 103 19.44 18.40 -4.24
CA THR A 103 19.45 17.47 -3.11
C THR A 103 18.07 17.42 -2.48
N ILE A 104 17.51 16.22 -2.38
CA ILE A 104 16.17 15.94 -1.84
C ILE A 104 16.20 14.76 -0.87
N ASP A 105 15.03 14.35 -0.37
CA ASP A 105 14.88 13.37 0.70
C ASP A 105 14.51 11.99 0.16
N TYR A 106 15.08 10.95 0.77
CA TYR A 106 14.62 9.57 0.63
C TYR A 106 13.55 9.30 1.71
N VAL A 107 12.31 9.00 1.32
CA VAL A 107 11.15 9.13 2.24
C VAL A 107 10.37 7.84 2.52
N SER A 108 10.76 6.71 1.90
CA SER A 108 10.06 5.44 2.10
C SER A 108 10.99 4.24 1.91
N THR A 109 10.85 3.22 2.76
CA THR A 109 11.61 1.96 2.71
C THR A 109 11.61 1.34 1.31
N GLY A 110 10.45 1.23 0.65
CA GLY A 110 10.32 0.65 -0.70
C GLY A 110 10.90 1.47 -1.85
N GLY A 111 11.38 2.68 -1.55
CA GLY A 111 11.89 3.60 -2.54
C GLY A 111 10.91 4.72 -2.81
N GLY A 112 11.40 5.95 -2.68
CA GLY A 112 10.62 7.14 -2.95
C GLY A 112 11.45 8.35 -2.62
N LEU A 113 11.52 9.29 -3.57
CA LEU A 113 12.23 10.54 -3.39
C LEU A 113 11.25 11.71 -3.43
N GLY A 114 11.45 12.70 -2.58
CA GLY A 114 10.63 13.90 -2.52
C GLY A 114 11.21 14.94 -1.58
N ILE A 115 10.48 16.03 -1.34
CA ILE A 115 10.89 17.06 -0.38
C ILE A 115 10.10 16.85 0.90
N SER A 116 10.78 16.50 1.99
CA SER A 116 10.16 16.35 3.32
C SER A 116 9.96 17.73 3.93
N PRO A 117 8.72 18.21 4.09
CA PRO A 117 8.47 19.53 4.68
C PRO A 117 8.73 19.53 6.19
N ASP A 118 8.55 18.39 6.84
CA ASP A 118 8.70 18.16 8.27
C ASP A 118 9.18 16.72 8.54
N ASN A 119 9.60 16.48 9.78
CA ASN A 119 10.03 15.16 10.26
C ASN A 119 9.20 14.76 11.47
N PRO A 120 8.63 13.54 11.52
CA PRO A 120 7.88 13.08 12.68
C PRO A 120 8.74 13.07 13.94
N PRO A 121 8.22 13.53 15.10
CA PRO A 121 8.95 13.44 16.36
C PRO A 121 9.45 12.01 16.62
N GLY A 122 10.76 11.84 16.77
CA GLY A 122 11.38 10.55 17.06
C GLY A 122 11.77 9.69 15.86
N LYS A 123 11.63 10.18 14.61
CA LYS A 123 12.07 9.48 13.38
C LYS A 123 13.33 10.05 12.74
N GLY A 124 13.92 11.09 13.32
CA GLY A 124 15.12 11.76 12.81
C GLY A 124 14.95 12.36 11.42
N ASP A 125 16.04 12.91 10.89
CA ASP A 125 16.05 13.50 9.56
C ASP A 125 16.20 12.41 8.49
N PRO A 126 15.52 12.53 7.33
CA PRO A 126 15.64 11.55 6.25
C PRO A 126 17.03 11.58 5.61
N SER A 127 17.44 10.46 5.03
CA SER A 127 18.64 10.44 4.18
C SER A 127 18.48 11.38 2.99
N LYS A 128 19.56 12.07 2.63
CA LYS A 128 19.58 13.02 1.52
C LYS A 128 20.19 12.37 0.28
N VAL A 129 19.58 12.62 -0.87
CA VAL A 129 20.06 12.16 -2.17
C VAL A 129 20.19 13.32 -3.14
N GLN A 130 21.25 13.34 -3.94
CA GLN A 130 21.40 14.26 -5.07
C GLN A 130 20.85 13.62 -6.33
N LEU A 131 19.96 14.32 -7.04
CA LEU A 131 19.46 13.89 -8.33
C LEU A 131 20.54 14.04 -9.41
N LEU A 132 20.97 12.94 -10.02
CA LEU A 132 22.00 12.95 -11.06
C LEU A 132 21.41 13.12 -12.46
N GLY A 133 20.21 12.58 -12.71
CA GLY A 133 19.52 12.75 -13.98
C GLY A 133 18.26 11.89 -14.11
N LEU A 134 17.52 12.14 -15.19
CA LEU A 134 16.31 11.38 -15.54
C LEU A 134 16.67 10.15 -16.36
N LEU A 135 16.01 9.03 -16.07
CA LEU A 135 16.05 7.88 -16.97
C LEU A 135 15.22 8.20 -18.21
N CYS A 136 15.85 8.14 -19.39
CA CYS A 136 15.19 8.38 -20.66
C CYS A 136 15.38 7.20 -21.60
N TYR A 137 14.32 6.81 -22.31
CA TYR A 137 14.43 5.91 -23.44
C TYR A 137 15.22 6.57 -24.59
N ALA A 138 15.64 5.76 -25.56
CA ALA A 138 16.37 6.23 -26.75
C ALA A 138 15.59 7.28 -27.58
N ASP A 139 14.26 7.30 -27.49
CA ASP A 139 13.39 8.30 -28.13
C ASP A 139 13.27 9.61 -27.34
N GLY A 140 13.94 9.72 -26.18
CA GLY A 140 13.92 10.88 -25.30
C GLY A 140 12.74 10.93 -24.32
N ARG A 141 11.84 9.94 -24.33
CA ARG A 141 10.75 9.84 -23.35
C ARG A 141 11.32 9.52 -21.96
N VAL A 142 10.86 10.23 -20.94
CA VAL A 142 11.22 9.94 -19.54
C VAL A 142 10.53 8.65 -19.10
N ALA A 143 11.30 7.74 -18.51
CA ALA A 143 10.79 6.50 -17.97
C ALA A 143 10.03 6.73 -16.66
N LYS A 144 8.93 6.01 -16.49
CA LYS A 144 8.08 6.11 -15.31
C LYS A 144 7.94 4.77 -14.62
N SER A 145 7.59 4.81 -13.34
CA SER A 145 7.31 3.58 -12.57
C SER A 145 6.27 2.70 -13.25
N GLN A 146 5.28 3.29 -13.92
CA GLN A 146 4.23 2.55 -14.65
C GLN A 146 4.78 1.69 -15.80
N ASP A 147 5.88 2.07 -16.43
CA ASP A 147 6.45 1.30 -17.53
C ASP A 147 6.91 -0.10 -17.07
N PHE A 148 7.17 -0.27 -15.77
CA PHE A 148 7.71 -1.48 -15.14
C PHE A 148 6.71 -2.17 -14.22
N ALA A 149 5.41 -1.96 -14.45
CA ALA A 149 4.38 -2.84 -13.93
C ALA A 149 4.63 -4.30 -14.36
N LYS A 150 4.19 -5.25 -13.56
CA LYS A 150 4.23 -6.67 -13.91
C LYS A 150 3.23 -6.95 -15.02
N ASP A 151 3.63 -7.80 -15.97
CA ASP A 151 2.75 -8.29 -17.02
C ASP A 151 2.00 -9.53 -16.49
N LEU A 152 0.87 -9.32 -15.82
CA LEU A 152 0.09 -10.36 -15.15
C LEU A 152 -1.11 -10.82 -16.00
N PRO A 153 -1.53 -12.09 -15.91
CA PRO A 153 -2.80 -12.53 -16.50
C PRO A 153 -3.96 -11.78 -15.82
N ALA A 154 -5.09 -11.66 -16.52
CA ALA A 154 -6.26 -10.96 -15.99
C ALA A 154 -7.52 -11.80 -16.21
N ALA A 155 -8.35 -11.93 -15.17
CA ALA A 155 -9.67 -12.52 -15.29
C ALA A 155 -10.69 -11.49 -15.81
N ASP A 156 -11.65 -11.97 -16.61
CA ASP A 156 -12.76 -11.14 -17.10
C ASP A 156 -13.69 -10.68 -15.97
N ARG A 157 -13.86 -11.52 -14.95
CA ARG A 157 -14.73 -11.27 -13.79
C ARG A 157 -13.94 -11.26 -12.49
N LEU A 158 -14.21 -10.26 -11.66
CA LEU A 158 -13.64 -10.17 -10.33
C LEU A 158 -14.23 -11.22 -9.39
N LYS A 159 -13.38 -11.83 -8.59
CA LYS A 159 -13.79 -12.63 -7.42
C LYS A 159 -14.32 -11.72 -6.31
N PRO A 160 -15.10 -12.24 -5.35
CA PRO A 160 -15.56 -11.46 -4.21
C PRO A 160 -14.40 -10.82 -3.46
N VAL A 161 -14.53 -9.52 -3.17
CA VAL A 161 -13.52 -8.74 -2.47
C VAL A 161 -14.00 -8.40 -1.06
N ILE A 162 -13.16 -8.71 -0.07
CA ILE A 162 -13.33 -8.26 1.31
C ILE A 162 -12.30 -7.17 1.54
N ILE A 163 -12.74 -5.96 1.89
CA ILE A 163 -11.81 -4.86 2.18
C ILE A 163 -11.54 -4.76 3.69
N VAL A 164 -10.33 -4.38 4.05
CA VAL A 164 -9.89 -4.07 5.40
C VAL A 164 -9.43 -2.62 5.43
N VAL A 165 -10.19 -1.79 6.13
CA VAL A 165 -9.94 -0.36 6.29
C VAL A 165 -9.72 -0.04 7.76
N GLY A 166 -9.00 1.04 8.06
CA GLY A 166 -8.61 1.39 9.42
C GLY A 166 -8.88 2.85 9.74
N SER A 167 -9.11 3.15 11.00
CA SER A 167 -9.26 4.52 11.51
C SER A 167 -7.95 5.30 11.54
N LYS A 168 -6.80 4.61 11.56
CA LYS A 168 -5.46 5.20 11.44
C LYS A 168 -4.43 4.19 10.95
N SER A 169 -3.24 4.69 10.63
CA SER A 169 -2.01 3.88 10.54
C SER A 169 -1.75 3.17 11.88
N ASP A 170 -1.28 1.93 11.83
CA ASP A 170 -0.96 1.12 13.03
C ASP A 170 -2.14 0.90 14.01
N VAL A 171 -3.36 0.80 13.48
CA VAL A 171 -4.54 0.33 14.26
C VAL A 171 -4.65 -1.20 14.31
N GLY A 172 -3.76 -1.91 13.62
CA GLY A 172 -3.76 -3.37 13.51
C GLY A 172 -4.45 -3.94 12.26
N LYS A 173 -4.54 -3.17 11.16
CA LYS A 173 -5.09 -3.66 9.87
C LYS A 173 -4.35 -4.91 9.39
N THR A 174 -3.02 -4.84 9.29
CA THR A 174 -2.18 -5.96 8.85
C THR A 174 -2.34 -7.18 9.75
N THR A 175 -2.44 -6.99 11.08
CA THR A 175 -2.74 -8.07 12.02
C THR A 175 -4.10 -8.74 11.73
N VAL A 176 -5.15 -7.95 11.46
CA VAL A 176 -6.46 -8.47 11.07
C VAL A 176 -6.38 -9.21 9.74
N CYS A 177 -5.68 -8.65 8.75
CA CYS A 177 -5.49 -9.29 7.46
C CYS A 177 -4.84 -10.66 7.62
N ILE A 178 -3.71 -10.75 8.33
CA ILE A 178 -2.99 -12.00 8.62
C ILE A 178 -3.91 -13.03 9.28
N GLU A 179 -4.71 -12.62 10.26
CA GLU A 179 -5.62 -13.52 10.96
C GLU A 179 -6.75 -14.05 10.06
N LEU A 180 -7.32 -13.19 9.21
CA LEU A 180 -8.33 -13.58 8.24
C LEU A 180 -7.76 -14.48 7.15
N LEU A 181 -6.58 -14.18 6.63
CA LEU A 181 -5.87 -15.00 5.64
C LEU A 181 -5.62 -16.40 6.19
N LYS A 182 -5.08 -16.52 7.42
CA LYS A 182 -4.88 -17.80 8.10
C LYS A 182 -6.18 -18.58 8.26
N SER A 183 -7.26 -17.90 8.64
CA SER A 183 -8.56 -18.55 8.89
C SER A 183 -9.24 -19.01 7.60
N LEU A 184 -9.17 -18.21 6.53
CA LEU A 184 -9.67 -18.57 5.21
C LEU A 184 -8.85 -19.70 4.58
N ALA A 185 -7.53 -19.70 4.74
CA ALA A 185 -6.66 -20.78 4.29
C ALA A 185 -6.90 -22.08 5.08
N ALA A 186 -7.09 -21.99 6.41
CA ALA A 186 -7.48 -23.14 7.23
C ALA A 186 -8.88 -23.68 6.86
N ALA A 187 -9.73 -22.84 6.27
CA ALA A 187 -10.99 -23.21 5.65
C ALA A 187 -10.83 -23.78 4.22
N GLY A 188 -9.59 -24.09 3.79
CA GLY A 188 -9.31 -24.71 2.50
C GLY A 188 -9.58 -23.82 1.28
N ARG A 189 -9.62 -22.49 1.46
CA ARG A 189 -9.87 -21.54 0.38
C ARG A 189 -8.58 -21.03 -0.24
N GLN A 190 -8.60 -20.83 -1.56
CA GLN A 190 -7.56 -20.11 -2.26
C GLN A 190 -7.80 -18.61 -2.13
N VAL A 191 -6.93 -17.92 -1.41
CA VAL A 191 -7.10 -16.51 -1.06
C VAL A 191 -6.00 -15.68 -1.69
N GLY A 192 -6.40 -14.65 -2.45
CA GLY A 192 -5.48 -13.60 -2.89
C GLY A 192 -5.46 -12.47 -1.88
N VAL A 193 -4.34 -11.77 -1.76
CA VAL A 193 -4.24 -10.55 -0.96
C VAL A 193 -3.74 -9.38 -1.80
N ALA A 194 -4.33 -8.21 -1.60
CA ALA A 194 -3.82 -6.98 -2.19
C ALA A 194 -3.59 -5.89 -1.14
N LYS A 195 -2.55 -5.07 -1.34
CA LYS A 195 -2.41 -3.78 -0.67
C LYS A 195 -2.74 -2.66 -1.64
N ALA A 196 -3.83 -1.95 -1.37
CA ALA A 196 -4.49 -1.10 -2.35
C ALA A 196 -4.10 0.39 -2.32
N SER A 197 -3.49 0.85 -1.23
CA SER A 197 -3.19 2.27 -1.05
C SER A 197 -1.99 2.51 -0.14
N GLY A 198 -1.48 3.73 -0.20
CA GLY A 198 -0.33 4.19 0.57
C GLY A 198 0.90 4.35 -0.33
N THR A 199 2.07 4.09 0.24
CA THR A 199 3.34 4.03 -0.49
C THR A 199 3.83 2.60 -0.48
N ALA A 200 4.11 2.05 -1.66
CA ALA A 200 4.45 0.65 -1.83
C ALA A 200 5.75 0.29 -1.10
N GLN A 201 5.71 -0.86 -0.44
CA GLN A 201 6.81 -1.46 0.31
C GLN A 201 6.68 -2.97 0.13
N ARG A 202 7.71 -3.60 -0.44
CA ARG A 202 7.76 -5.04 -0.70
C ARG A 202 7.60 -5.83 0.59
N MET A 203 8.28 -5.43 1.66
CA MET A 203 8.18 -6.10 2.95
C MET A 203 6.73 -6.22 3.44
N GLU A 204 5.90 -5.18 3.25
CA GLU A 204 4.53 -5.16 3.76
C GLU A 204 3.61 -6.12 2.99
N ILE A 205 3.79 -6.24 1.67
CA ILE A 205 3.00 -7.21 0.89
C ILE A 205 3.51 -8.63 1.07
N GLU A 206 4.82 -8.84 1.22
CA GLU A 206 5.40 -10.16 1.50
C GLU A 206 4.93 -10.71 2.86
N GLU A 207 4.83 -9.87 3.90
CA GLU A 207 4.28 -10.26 5.20
C GLU A 207 2.83 -10.81 5.10
N LEU A 208 2.03 -10.26 4.18
CA LEU A 208 0.68 -10.77 3.91
C LEU A 208 0.71 -12.01 3.01
N ALA A 209 1.55 -12.00 1.97
CA ALA A 209 1.60 -13.02 0.93
C ALA A 209 1.99 -14.40 1.48
N VAL A 210 2.81 -14.48 2.52
CA VAL A 210 3.15 -15.77 3.19
C VAL A 210 1.95 -16.50 3.79
N HIS A 211 0.80 -15.82 3.91
CA HIS A 211 -0.46 -16.38 4.41
C HIS A 211 -1.55 -16.48 3.33
N ALA A 212 -1.22 -16.14 2.08
CA ALA A 212 -2.12 -16.15 0.94
C ALA A 212 -1.58 -17.09 -0.16
N ASN A 213 -2.40 -17.36 -1.16
CA ASN A 213 -1.94 -18.05 -2.37
C ASN A 213 -1.13 -17.10 -3.28
N GLU A 214 -1.46 -15.81 -3.30
CA GLU A 214 -0.74 -14.78 -4.02
C GLU A 214 -0.96 -13.41 -3.37
N GLY A 215 0.06 -12.54 -3.40
CA GLY A 215 0.00 -11.16 -2.90
C GLY A 215 0.46 -10.15 -3.94
N LEU A 216 -0.29 -9.05 -4.11
CA LEU A 216 0.06 -7.93 -4.99
C LEU A 216 -0.11 -6.57 -4.30
N ASP A 217 0.74 -5.60 -4.63
CA ASP A 217 0.57 -4.22 -4.19
C ASP A 217 0.54 -3.22 -5.36
N THR A 218 0.38 -1.94 -5.03
CA THR A 218 0.24 -0.89 -6.06
C THR A 218 1.44 -0.81 -6.98
N ALA A 219 2.65 -1.15 -6.51
CA ALA A 219 3.85 -1.15 -7.34
C ALA A 219 3.83 -2.28 -8.37
N ASP A 220 3.12 -3.40 -8.11
CA ASP A 220 2.96 -4.47 -9.10
C ASP A 220 2.17 -3.98 -10.34
N ALA A 221 1.27 -3.03 -10.14
CA ALA A 221 0.60 -2.29 -11.20
C ALA A 221 1.33 -0.99 -11.61
N GLY A 222 2.59 -0.81 -11.19
CA GLY A 222 3.45 0.31 -11.58
C GLY A 222 3.21 1.62 -10.85
N MET A 223 2.46 1.61 -9.73
CA MET A 223 2.18 2.77 -8.89
C MET A 223 2.99 2.71 -7.57
N PRO A 224 4.05 3.52 -7.41
CA PRO A 224 4.87 3.51 -6.19
C PRO A 224 4.16 4.16 -4.99
N THR A 225 3.15 4.99 -5.24
CA THR A 225 2.34 5.68 -4.23
C THR A 225 0.95 5.96 -4.79
N THR A 226 -0.08 5.95 -3.94
CA THR A 226 -1.44 6.41 -4.28
C THR A 226 -1.76 7.79 -3.70
N TYR A 227 -0.80 8.45 -3.07
CA TYR A 227 -0.95 9.84 -2.65
C TYR A 227 -0.81 10.77 -3.86
N PRO A 228 -1.76 11.71 -4.04
CA PRO A 228 -1.62 12.73 -5.05
C PRO A 228 -0.48 13.70 -4.68
N PRO A 229 0.20 14.31 -5.67
CA PRO A 229 1.27 15.28 -5.42
C PRO A 229 0.77 16.58 -4.77
N SER A 230 -0.52 16.89 -4.92
CA SER A 230 -1.24 17.99 -4.28
C SER A 230 -2.46 17.42 -3.54
N GLN A 231 -2.74 17.97 -2.36
CA GLN A 231 -3.98 17.67 -1.62
C GLN A 231 -5.15 18.55 -2.07
N GLU A 232 -4.89 19.56 -2.91
CA GLU A 232 -5.96 20.32 -3.54
C GLU A 232 -6.57 19.52 -4.69
N SER A 233 -7.88 19.65 -4.88
CA SER A 233 -8.57 19.04 -6.02
C SER A 233 -8.11 19.72 -7.31
N ASP A 234 -7.08 19.15 -7.91
CA ASP A 234 -6.52 19.55 -9.19
C ASP A 234 -6.43 18.37 -10.17
N LYS A 235 -6.04 18.65 -11.41
CA LYS A 235 -5.92 17.63 -12.46
C LYS A 235 -4.91 16.52 -12.14
N TRP A 236 -3.91 16.79 -11.30
CA TRP A 236 -2.89 15.83 -10.91
C TRP A 236 -3.39 14.89 -9.81
N ALA A 237 -4.16 15.44 -8.86
CA ALA A 237 -4.89 14.66 -7.88
C ALA A 237 -5.88 13.73 -8.58
N GLU A 238 -6.73 14.25 -9.47
CA GLU A 238 -7.67 13.45 -10.26
C GLU A 238 -6.96 12.35 -11.07
N SER A 239 -5.86 12.68 -11.75
CA SER A 239 -5.09 11.66 -12.47
C SER A 239 -4.52 10.60 -11.54
N THR A 240 -4.17 10.94 -10.30
CA THR A 240 -3.64 9.98 -9.32
C THR A 240 -4.73 9.07 -8.79
N HIS A 241 -5.91 9.62 -8.49
CA HIS A 241 -7.08 8.84 -8.07
C HIS A 241 -7.48 7.82 -9.14
N GLN A 242 -7.62 8.28 -10.39
CA GLN A 242 -7.96 7.40 -11.52
C GLN A 242 -6.93 6.29 -11.72
N LYS A 243 -5.63 6.62 -11.69
CA LYS A 243 -4.56 5.62 -11.83
C LYS A 243 -4.51 4.64 -10.66
N SER A 244 -4.78 5.10 -9.44
CA SER A 244 -4.83 4.23 -8.26
C SER A 244 -6.00 3.24 -8.34
N LEU A 245 -7.17 3.68 -8.80
CA LEU A 245 -8.31 2.81 -9.05
C LEU A 245 -8.01 1.77 -10.15
N LEU A 246 -7.42 2.20 -11.28
CA LEU A 246 -7.04 1.28 -12.37
C LEU A 246 -5.96 0.28 -11.93
N ALA A 247 -5.00 0.71 -11.12
CA ALA A 247 -3.96 -0.16 -10.56
C ALA A 247 -4.57 -1.24 -9.65
N LEU A 248 -5.49 -0.85 -8.76
CA LEU A 248 -6.20 -1.82 -7.93
C LEU A 248 -7.04 -2.77 -8.78
N GLU A 249 -7.82 -2.27 -9.74
CA GLU A 249 -8.63 -3.10 -10.63
C GLU A 249 -7.78 -4.14 -11.38
N SER A 250 -6.61 -3.72 -11.90
CA SER A 250 -5.65 -4.61 -12.56
C SER A 250 -5.18 -5.73 -11.62
N ASN A 251 -4.77 -5.40 -10.39
CA ASN A 251 -4.36 -6.39 -9.40
C ASN A 251 -5.49 -7.33 -9.01
N LEU A 252 -6.71 -6.81 -8.81
CA LEU A 252 -7.87 -7.64 -8.49
C LEU A 252 -8.21 -8.61 -9.63
N ARG A 253 -8.10 -8.19 -10.89
CA ARG A 253 -8.28 -9.07 -12.06
C ARG A 253 -7.21 -10.15 -12.12
N ALA A 254 -5.96 -9.83 -11.81
CA ALA A 254 -4.88 -10.80 -11.76
C ALA A 254 -5.09 -11.84 -10.65
N LEU A 255 -5.35 -11.37 -9.42
CA LEU A 255 -5.65 -12.26 -8.29
C LEU A 255 -6.91 -13.11 -8.55
N SER A 256 -7.87 -12.61 -9.32
CA SER A 256 -9.09 -13.36 -9.66
C SER A 256 -8.85 -14.61 -10.53
N VAL A 257 -7.66 -14.76 -11.14
CA VAL A 257 -7.31 -15.92 -11.98
C VAL A 257 -7.17 -17.19 -11.14
N ALA A 258 -6.48 -17.12 -10.00
CA ALA A 258 -6.10 -18.29 -9.20
C ALA A 258 -6.79 -18.37 -7.83
N ASN A 259 -7.56 -17.35 -7.44
CA ASN A 259 -8.15 -17.25 -6.10
C ASN A 259 -9.69 -17.34 -6.12
N GLU A 260 -10.28 -17.76 -5.02
CA GLU A 260 -11.73 -17.82 -4.81
C GLU A 260 -12.28 -16.55 -4.15
N VAL A 261 -11.46 -15.91 -3.32
CA VAL A 261 -11.76 -14.69 -2.57
C VAL A 261 -10.50 -13.84 -2.49
N ILE A 262 -10.67 -12.51 -2.47
CA ILE A 262 -9.56 -11.56 -2.38
C ILE A 262 -9.75 -10.70 -1.14
N LEU A 263 -8.72 -10.64 -0.30
CA LEU A 263 -8.65 -9.73 0.85
C LEU A 263 -7.84 -8.49 0.44
N VAL A 264 -8.36 -7.29 0.69
CA VAL A 264 -7.71 -6.04 0.29
C VAL A 264 -7.45 -5.17 1.51
N GLU A 265 -6.18 -4.95 1.85
CA GLU A 265 -5.79 -3.97 2.85
C GLU A 265 -5.66 -2.58 2.22
N PHE A 266 -6.34 -1.59 2.78
CA PHE A 266 -6.09 -0.18 2.48
C PHE A 266 -5.07 0.38 3.48
N GLY A 267 -3.94 0.90 2.96
CA GLY A 267 -2.93 1.59 3.75
C GLY A 267 -3.44 2.92 4.32
N GLY A 268 -2.81 3.39 5.40
CA GLY A 268 -3.19 4.64 6.06
C GLY A 268 -4.57 4.58 6.73
N ASP A 269 -5.38 5.61 6.52
CA ASP A 269 -6.77 5.73 6.97
C ASP A 269 -7.74 5.88 5.78
N LEU A 270 -9.03 6.10 6.06
CA LEU A 270 -10.07 6.29 5.05
C LEU A 270 -10.09 7.70 4.41
N LEU A 271 -9.08 8.55 4.67
CA LEU A 271 -9.14 9.98 4.34
C LEU A 271 -8.13 10.39 3.26
N SER A 272 -7.07 9.61 3.06
CA SER A 272 -5.94 9.98 2.20
C SER A 272 -5.58 8.86 1.22
N ALA A 273 -4.47 9.00 0.49
CA ALA A 273 -3.92 7.96 -0.39
C ALA A 273 -4.90 7.43 -1.46
N SER A 274 -5.77 8.30 -1.98
CA SER A 274 -6.85 7.96 -2.92
C SER A 274 -7.89 6.96 -2.39
N VAL A 275 -7.90 6.66 -1.09
CA VAL A 275 -8.83 5.68 -0.50
C VAL A 275 -10.29 6.09 -0.69
N PRO A 276 -10.72 7.35 -0.43
CA PRO A 276 -12.08 7.77 -0.70
C PRO A 276 -12.51 7.54 -2.15
N GLU A 277 -11.67 7.92 -3.11
CA GLU A 277 -11.97 7.91 -4.53
C GLU A 277 -12.00 6.47 -5.09
N ILE A 278 -11.10 5.60 -4.62
CA ILE A 278 -11.11 4.18 -4.97
C ILE A 278 -12.41 3.50 -4.49
N LEU A 279 -12.94 3.93 -3.35
CA LEU A 279 -14.11 3.35 -2.70
C LEU A 279 -15.46 3.93 -3.19
N GLU A 280 -15.48 4.85 -4.15
CA GLU A 280 -16.73 5.48 -4.64
C GLU A 280 -17.71 4.47 -5.27
N ASP A 281 -17.19 3.47 -5.98
CA ASP A 281 -17.98 2.41 -6.61
C ASP A 281 -17.57 1.01 -6.09
N PRO A 282 -18.12 0.57 -4.95
CA PRO A 282 -17.83 -0.76 -4.43
C PRO A 282 -18.27 -1.90 -5.38
N GLY A 283 -19.23 -1.66 -6.27
CA GLY A 283 -19.70 -2.64 -7.24
C GLY A 283 -18.64 -2.91 -8.31
N ARG A 284 -17.94 -1.87 -8.78
CA ARG A 284 -16.82 -1.98 -9.73
C ARG A 284 -15.70 -2.88 -9.20
N LEU A 285 -15.47 -2.87 -7.89
CA LEU A 285 -14.43 -3.67 -7.23
C LEU A 285 -14.97 -4.99 -6.67
N ASN A 286 -16.25 -5.31 -6.88
CA ASN A 286 -16.92 -6.50 -6.33
C ASN A 286 -16.75 -6.64 -4.80
N ILE A 287 -16.86 -5.52 -4.07
CA ILE A 287 -16.73 -5.50 -2.60
C ILE A 287 -18.00 -6.10 -1.99
N VAL A 288 -17.83 -7.24 -1.31
CA VAL A 288 -18.94 -7.98 -0.68
C VAL A 288 -19.00 -7.81 0.84
N ALA A 289 -17.91 -7.36 1.48
CA ALA A 289 -17.87 -7.09 2.91
C ALA A 289 -16.77 -6.07 3.25
N VAL A 290 -16.99 -5.33 4.35
CA VAL A 290 -16.03 -4.36 4.89
C VAL A 290 -15.62 -4.75 6.31
N ILE A 291 -14.32 -4.85 6.56
CA ILE A 291 -13.75 -4.95 7.91
C ILE A 291 -13.24 -3.57 8.31
N MET A 292 -13.87 -2.96 9.30
CA MET A 292 -13.42 -1.71 9.92
C MET A 292 -12.57 -2.03 11.14
N VAL A 293 -11.27 -1.72 11.07
CA VAL A 293 -10.33 -1.89 12.18
C VAL A 293 -10.23 -0.57 12.93
N ALA A 294 -10.78 -0.52 14.15
CA ALA A 294 -10.97 0.72 14.90
C ALA A 294 -10.32 0.68 16.29
N GLU A 295 -9.66 1.76 16.70
CA GLU A 295 -9.15 1.90 18.06
C GLU A 295 -10.24 2.16 19.10
N SER A 296 -11.37 2.76 18.70
CA SER A 296 -12.46 3.16 19.60
C SER A 296 -13.83 3.04 18.93
N ALA A 297 -14.89 3.06 19.75
CA ALA A 297 -16.26 3.07 19.23
C ALA A 297 -16.55 4.35 18.42
N THR A 298 -16.02 5.50 18.85
CA THR A 298 -16.13 6.77 18.11
C THR A 298 -15.49 6.67 16.74
N ALA A 299 -14.32 6.04 16.65
CA ALA A 299 -13.65 5.80 15.37
C ALA A 299 -14.49 4.90 14.46
N ALA A 300 -15.08 3.82 14.98
CA ALA A 300 -15.96 2.96 14.20
C ALA A 300 -17.19 3.72 13.64
N ILE A 301 -17.81 4.59 14.43
CA ILE A 301 -18.91 5.47 13.98
C ILE A 301 -18.43 6.42 12.87
N GLY A 302 -17.25 7.02 13.05
CA GLY A 302 -16.65 7.91 12.05
C GLY A 302 -16.34 7.20 10.73
N MET A 303 -15.81 5.98 10.80
CA MET A 303 -15.53 5.15 9.63
C MET A 303 -16.81 4.78 8.87
N GLU A 304 -17.85 4.30 9.55
CA GLU A 304 -19.14 4.01 8.90
C GLU A 304 -19.72 5.27 8.26
N THR A 305 -19.70 6.39 8.98
CA THR A 305 -20.20 7.69 8.48
C THR A 305 -19.44 8.12 7.23
N LYS A 306 -18.11 7.96 7.21
CA LYS A 306 -17.28 8.31 6.05
C LYS A 306 -17.56 7.39 4.86
N LEU A 307 -17.67 6.08 5.06
CA LEU A 307 -18.01 5.12 3.99
C LEU A 307 -19.37 5.45 3.35
N LEU A 308 -20.39 5.76 4.16
CA LEU A 308 -21.70 6.16 3.64
C LEU A 308 -21.68 7.50 2.89
N LYS A 309 -20.79 8.41 3.27
CA LYS A 309 -20.57 9.67 2.54
C LYS A 309 -19.82 9.44 1.23
N ILE A 310 -18.90 8.48 1.18
CA ILE A 310 -18.20 8.09 -0.06
C ILE A 310 -19.20 7.49 -1.04
N SER A 311 -20.01 6.52 -0.60
CA SER A 311 -21.00 5.88 -1.46
C SER A 311 -22.20 5.38 -0.67
N PRO A 312 -23.45 5.74 -1.04
CA PRO A 312 -24.65 5.21 -0.39
C PRO A 312 -24.78 3.69 -0.57
N SER A 313 -24.13 3.10 -1.58
CA SER A 313 -24.08 1.65 -1.83
C SER A 313 -23.52 0.85 -0.66
N TYR A 314 -22.67 1.45 0.17
CA TYR A 314 -22.20 0.79 1.38
C TYR A 314 -23.33 0.51 2.38
N ALA A 315 -24.50 1.17 2.28
CA ALA A 315 -25.64 0.87 3.15
C ALA A 315 -26.15 -0.58 3.02
N SER A 316 -25.93 -1.24 1.88
CA SER A 316 -26.28 -2.65 1.63
C SER A 316 -25.13 -3.63 1.84
N ILE A 317 -23.91 -3.15 2.12
CA ILE A 317 -22.74 -4.01 2.31
C ILE A 317 -22.55 -4.26 3.82
N PRO A 318 -22.36 -5.52 4.25
CA PRO A 318 -22.14 -5.84 5.66
C PRO A 318 -20.81 -5.29 6.16
N TYR A 319 -20.86 -4.57 7.29
CA TYR A 319 -19.67 -4.13 8.02
C TYR A 319 -19.38 -5.04 9.20
N TYR A 320 -18.11 -5.33 9.43
CA TYR A 320 -17.63 -5.99 10.62
C TYR A 320 -16.59 -5.11 11.29
N VAL A 321 -16.66 -5.01 12.61
CA VAL A 321 -15.68 -4.23 13.38
C VAL A 321 -14.69 -5.17 14.04
N ALA A 322 -13.42 -4.86 13.85
CA ALA A 322 -12.30 -5.46 14.56
C ALA A 322 -11.44 -4.33 15.13
N GLY A 323 -10.35 -4.68 15.80
CA GLY A 323 -9.39 -3.73 16.36
C GLY A 323 -9.33 -3.80 17.88
N PRO A 324 -8.51 -2.93 18.50
CA PRO A 324 -8.49 -2.75 19.94
C PRO A 324 -9.89 -2.52 20.54
N THR A 325 -10.80 -1.87 19.79
CA THR A 325 -12.18 -1.65 20.24
C THR A 325 -12.99 -2.93 20.44
N ALA A 326 -12.62 -4.02 19.78
CA ALA A 326 -13.38 -5.27 19.81
C ALA A 326 -13.01 -6.20 21.00
N THR A 327 -11.95 -5.91 21.75
CA THR A 327 -11.43 -6.79 22.81
C THR A 327 -12.34 -6.81 24.06
N LEU A 328 -12.85 -5.65 24.46
CA LEU A 328 -13.68 -5.50 25.66
C LEU A 328 -15.18 -5.49 25.33
N ARG A 329 -15.96 -6.24 26.12
CA ARG A 329 -17.43 -6.35 25.95
C ARG A 329 -18.13 -4.99 25.96
N ALA A 330 -17.71 -4.07 26.84
CA ALA A 330 -18.31 -2.74 26.93
C ALA A 330 -18.13 -1.93 25.63
N ASN A 331 -16.97 -2.05 24.98
CA ASN A 331 -16.70 -1.36 23.72
C ASN A 331 -17.47 -2.02 22.56
N ARG A 332 -17.52 -3.36 22.49
CA ARG A 332 -18.36 -4.07 21.51
C ARG A 332 -19.82 -3.64 21.60
N ASN A 333 -20.39 -3.64 22.81
CA ASN A 333 -21.77 -3.22 23.04
C ASN A 333 -22.03 -1.76 22.60
N ARG A 334 -21.03 -0.88 22.69
CA ARG A 334 -21.14 0.51 22.21
C ARG A 334 -21.13 0.52 20.67
N VAL A 335 -20.16 -0.14 20.04
CA VAL A 335 -20.10 -0.25 18.58
C VAL A 335 -21.40 -0.81 18.01
N GLU A 336 -21.89 -1.93 18.54
CA GLU A 336 -23.11 -2.59 18.06
C GLU A 336 -24.38 -1.76 18.28
N ARG A 337 -24.38 -0.84 19.27
CA ARG A 337 -25.51 0.07 19.51
C ARG A 337 -25.48 1.29 18.61
N GLU A 338 -24.30 1.83 18.33
CA GLU A 338 -24.14 3.13 17.65
C GLU A 338 -23.84 3.01 16.15
N THR A 339 -23.58 1.80 15.64
CA THR A 339 -23.27 1.53 14.22
C THR A 339 -24.19 0.45 13.66
N ARG A 340 -24.27 0.32 12.33
CA ARG A 340 -25.00 -0.79 11.69
C ARG A 340 -24.11 -2.02 11.43
N CYS A 341 -23.03 -2.19 12.21
CA CYS A 341 -22.15 -3.33 12.03
C CYS A 341 -22.93 -4.66 12.22
N ALA A 342 -22.63 -5.64 11.38
CA ALA A 342 -23.16 -7.00 11.48
C ALA A 342 -22.46 -7.83 12.59
N GLY A 343 -21.48 -7.25 13.27
CA GLY A 343 -20.85 -7.79 14.47
C GLY A 343 -19.49 -7.16 14.76
N CYS A 344 -19.07 -7.27 16.02
CA CYS A 344 -17.78 -6.81 16.51
C CYS A 344 -16.95 -8.01 17.03
N PHE A 345 -15.78 -8.25 16.46
CA PHE A 345 -15.02 -9.50 16.60
C PHE A 345 -13.62 -9.28 17.18
N ASP A 346 -13.31 -9.99 18.26
CA ASP A 346 -11.97 -10.00 18.86
C ASP A 346 -11.06 -11.01 18.15
N LEU A 347 -10.08 -10.48 17.42
CA LEU A 347 -9.10 -11.27 16.65
C LEU A 347 -7.70 -11.29 17.30
N TRP A 348 -7.51 -10.66 18.46
CA TRP A 348 -6.19 -10.51 19.11
C TRP A 348 -6.02 -11.41 20.31
N SER A 349 -7.02 -11.49 21.19
CA SER A 349 -6.81 -12.05 22.53
C SER A 349 -6.34 -13.50 22.52
N LYS A 350 -6.66 -14.27 21.47
CA LYS A 350 -6.16 -15.65 21.30
C LYS A 350 -4.63 -15.76 21.16
N ASN A 351 -3.96 -14.68 20.78
CA ASN A 351 -2.51 -14.61 20.63
C ASN A 351 -1.83 -13.83 21.79
N ASP A 352 -2.60 -13.32 22.77
CA ASP A 352 -2.04 -12.61 23.93
C ASP A 352 -1.79 -13.59 25.07
N SER A 353 -0.52 -13.74 25.44
CA SER A 353 -0.08 -14.62 26.54
C SER A 353 -0.58 -14.18 27.91
N ARG A 354 -1.04 -12.94 28.05
CA ARG A 354 -1.63 -12.40 29.28
C ARG A 354 -3.16 -12.55 29.32
N ALA A 355 -3.80 -12.92 28.21
CA ALA A 355 -5.23 -13.20 28.20
C ALA A 355 -5.53 -14.52 28.93
N SER A 356 -6.65 -14.58 29.65
CA SER A 356 -7.11 -15.84 30.24
C SER A 356 -7.48 -16.85 29.16
N GLN A 357 -7.44 -18.15 29.48
CA GLN A 357 -7.86 -19.19 28.54
C GLN A 357 -9.26 -18.94 27.96
N SER A 358 -10.20 -18.52 28.81
CA SER A 358 -11.56 -18.16 28.38
C SER A 358 -11.62 -17.00 27.38
N GLN A 359 -10.70 -16.03 27.47
CA GLN A 359 -10.60 -14.93 26.50
C GLN A 359 -10.01 -15.42 25.18
N GLN A 360 -8.99 -16.29 25.25
CA GLN A 360 -8.39 -16.90 24.07
C GLN A 360 -9.38 -17.78 23.30
N ASP A 361 -10.17 -18.60 24.01
CA ASP A 361 -11.21 -19.45 23.43
C ASP A 361 -12.31 -18.58 22.77
N ALA A 362 -12.75 -17.51 23.45
CA ALA A 362 -13.75 -16.59 22.90
C ALA A 362 -13.26 -15.83 21.66
N SER A 363 -11.98 -15.45 21.61
CA SER A 363 -11.37 -14.82 20.43
C SER A 363 -11.22 -15.82 19.28
N THR A 364 -10.85 -17.07 19.55
CA THR A 364 -10.83 -18.15 18.55
C THR A 364 -12.22 -18.38 17.94
N ALA A 365 -13.25 -18.48 18.79
CA ALA A 365 -14.64 -18.60 18.33
C ALA A 365 -15.10 -17.37 17.52
N SER A 366 -14.62 -16.18 17.88
CA SER A 366 -14.91 -14.93 17.14
C SER A 366 -14.31 -14.99 15.73
N SER A 367 -13.05 -15.41 15.59
CA SER A 367 -12.39 -15.55 14.29
C SER A 367 -13.12 -16.58 13.39
N GLN A 368 -13.47 -17.75 13.93
CA GLN A 368 -14.23 -18.77 13.20
C GLN A 368 -15.61 -18.26 12.74
N LYS A 369 -16.33 -17.55 13.63
CA LYS A 369 -17.65 -17.00 13.32
C LYS A 369 -17.57 -15.91 12.25
N LEU A 370 -16.59 -15.02 12.31
CA LEU A 370 -16.37 -14.00 11.28
C LEU A 370 -16.03 -14.65 9.94
N THR A 371 -15.10 -15.62 9.93
CA THR A 371 -14.70 -16.35 8.71
C THR A 371 -15.90 -16.99 8.02
N ARG A 372 -16.77 -17.69 8.77
CA ARG A 372 -17.99 -18.29 8.21
C ARG A 372 -18.89 -17.25 7.53
N LYS A 373 -19.12 -16.11 8.19
CA LYS A 373 -19.92 -15.02 7.62
C LYS A 373 -19.31 -14.44 6.35
N LEU A 374 -17.99 -14.28 6.31
CA LEU A 374 -17.30 -13.78 5.13
C LEU A 374 -17.41 -14.75 3.95
N LEU A 375 -17.29 -16.06 4.20
CA LEU A 375 -17.50 -17.08 3.17
C LEU A 375 -18.93 -17.05 2.62
N GLU A 376 -19.94 -16.92 3.49
CA GLU A 376 -21.34 -16.77 3.09
C GLU A 376 -21.54 -15.58 2.13
N HIS A 377 -20.95 -14.41 2.44
CA HIS A 377 -21.02 -13.23 1.56
C HIS A 377 -20.27 -13.40 0.23
N CYS A 378 -19.24 -14.25 0.22
CA CYS A 378 -18.53 -14.60 -1.01
C CYS A 378 -19.28 -15.63 -1.86
N GLY A 379 -20.44 -16.13 -1.41
CA GLY A 379 -21.14 -17.24 -2.06
C GLY A 379 -20.37 -18.56 -1.97
N LEU A 380 -19.43 -18.66 -1.04
CA LEU A 380 -18.65 -19.86 -0.77
C LEU A 380 -19.33 -20.61 0.38
N GLY A 381 -19.63 -21.89 0.15
CA GLY A 381 -20.27 -22.73 1.17
C GLY A 381 -19.48 -22.78 2.47
N PRO A 382 -20.12 -23.08 3.62
CA PRO A 382 -19.39 -23.43 4.83
C PRO A 382 -18.50 -24.64 4.52
N VAL A 383 -17.31 -24.66 5.11
CA VAL A 383 -16.42 -25.83 5.09
C VAL A 383 -17.06 -26.98 5.86
#